data_AF-A0A679FRJ3-F1
#
_entry.id   AF-A0A679FRJ3-F1
#
_cell.length_a   1.000
_cell.length_b   1.000
_cell.length_c   1.000
_cell.angle_alpha   90.00
_cell.angle_beta   90.00
_cell.angle_gamma   90.00
#
_symmetry.space_group_name_H-M   'P 1'
#
loop_
_entity.id
_entity.type
_entity.pdbx_description
1 polymer ?
#
loop_
_entity_poly.entity_id
_entity_poly.type
_entity_poly.pdbx_seq_one_letter_code
_entity_poly.pdbx_strand_id
1 'polypeptide(L)'
;MNITKKFLAVSALSAGILLSPFHAHDAQAKVWWNGMELVQGQIGKLTIVKDTELYKLQGEKKVYVKTLKAGGTYRIYTFKPGMLGLGGGYYVDRDARRVKYETPSKAKLNQVKIEQLFRGVKLGMSTSQVKKLETAKFLQREKADGTDTWVYSTSLFGYSTLLVYGFENEKLAFYGYSFDAGQKLGKDQLTAIYNHLKQQLITLFGNQYEQSDSDQGYPPRLAFHKNGLVIALSYDADGLAVTVTGEQ
;
A
#
# COMPACT_ATOMS: atom_id res chain seq x y z
N MET A 1 22.71 -2.81 11.09
CA MET A 1 21.93 -4.06 10.96
C MET A 1 21.63 -4.27 9.50
N ASN A 2 22.04 -5.40 8.91
CA ASN A 2 21.87 -5.65 7.47
C ASN A 2 20.39 -5.85 7.16
N ILE A 3 19.82 -5.00 6.29
CA ILE A 3 18.41 -5.08 5.89
C ILE A 3 18.10 -6.48 5.33
N THR A 4 19.06 -7.08 4.63
CA THR A 4 18.99 -8.44 4.10
C THR A 4 18.70 -9.51 5.17
N LYS A 5 19.29 -9.42 6.38
CA LYS A 5 19.04 -10.41 7.45
C LYS A 5 17.59 -10.39 7.97
N LYS A 6 16.98 -9.20 8.05
CA LYS A 6 15.58 -9.02 8.48
C LYS A 6 14.58 -9.73 7.56
N PHE A 7 14.91 -9.86 6.27
CA PHE A 7 14.05 -10.49 5.27
C PHE A 7 14.45 -11.94 4.98
N LEU A 8 15.71 -12.35 5.22
CA LEU A 8 16.19 -13.72 5.04
C LEU A 8 15.77 -14.69 6.16
N ALA A 9 15.59 -14.22 7.39
CA ALA A 9 15.07 -15.06 8.48
C ALA A 9 13.64 -15.59 8.19
N VAL A 10 12.97 -15.06 7.16
CA VAL A 10 11.62 -15.41 6.73
C VAL A 10 11.63 -16.46 5.60
N SER A 11 12.73 -16.68 4.88
CA SER A 11 12.79 -17.50 3.65
C SER A 11 13.50 -18.87 3.78
N ALA A 12 14.00 -19.26 4.96
CA ALA A 12 14.87 -20.43 5.12
C ALA A 12 14.25 -21.84 4.96
N LEU A 13 13.02 -21.98 4.43
CA LEU A 13 12.57 -23.23 3.81
C LEU A 13 11.96 -22.87 2.46
N SER A 14 12.55 -23.29 1.33
CA SER A 14 11.86 -23.37 0.03
C SER A 14 12.79 -23.99 -1.00
N ALA A 15 12.84 -25.32 -1.02
CA ALA A 15 13.38 -26.09 -2.13
C ALA A 15 12.24 -26.89 -2.77
N GLY A 16 11.79 -26.45 -3.95
CA GLY A 16 10.81 -27.18 -4.77
C GLY A 16 9.98 -26.27 -5.68
N ILE A 17 10.53 -25.83 -6.81
CA ILE A 17 9.78 -25.04 -7.81
C ILE A 17 9.20 -25.99 -8.87
N LEU A 18 7.88 -26.13 -8.90
CA LEU A 18 7.15 -26.56 -10.10
C LEU A 18 6.79 -25.32 -10.94
N LEU A 19 7.42 -25.22 -12.11
CA LEU A 19 7.22 -24.13 -13.07
C LEU A 19 5.80 -24.16 -13.67
N SER A 20 4.92 -23.28 -13.20
CA SER A 20 3.72 -22.89 -13.94
C SER A 20 4.02 -21.65 -14.80
N PRO A 21 3.59 -21.59 -16.08
CA PRO A 21 3.79 -20.42 -16.92
C PRO A 21 2.79 -19.33 -16.53
N PHE A 22 3.13 -18.51 -15.54
CA PHE A 22 2.38 -17.29 -15.27
C PHE A 22 2.69 -16.26 -16.37
N HIS A 23 1.72 -16.05 -17.26
CA HIS A 23 1.75 -14.94 -18.20
C HIS A 23 1.85 -13.61 -17.44
N ALA A 24 2.93 -12.88 -17.69
CA ALA A 24 3.10 -11.52 -17.22
C ALA A 24 2.01 -10.64 -17.87
N HIS A 25 1.18 -10.02 -17.04
CA HIS A 25 0.40 -8.85 -17.45
C HIS A 25 1.13 -7.62 -16.92
N ASP A 26 1.42 -6.71 -17.84
CA ASP A 26 2.13 -5.44 -17.67
C ASP A 26 1.32 -4.41 -16.85
N ALA A 27 2.07 -3.48 -16.26
CA ALA A 27 1.67 -2.28 -15.51
C ALA A 27 1.03 -2.53 -14.14
N GLN A 28 1.45 -1.72 -13.16
CA GLN A 28 0.84 -1.63 -11.82
C GLN A 28 -0.69 -1.62 -11.98
N ALA A 29 -1.38 -2.62 -11.41
CA ALA A 29 -2.78 -2.84 -11.76
C ALA A 29 -3.63 -1.66 -11.26
N LYS A 30 -4.05 -0.81 -12.21
CA LYS A 30 -4.90 0.34 -11.90
C LYS A 30 -6.27 -0.15 -11.47
N VAL A 31 -6.76 0.34 -10.33
CA VAL A 31 -8.10 0.03 -9.86
C VAL A 31 -9.08 1.01 -10.48
N TRP A 32 -9.92 0.53 -11.40
CA TRP A 32 -10.96 1.33 -12.03
C TRP A 32 -12.27 1.28 -11.24
N TRP A 33 -12.94 2.43 -11.12
CA TRP A 33 -14.23 2.59 -10.46
C TRP A 33 -15.04 3.73 -11.09
N ASN A 34 -16.28 3.42 -11.51
CA ASN A 34 -17.23 4.38 -12.10
C ASN A 34 -16.64 5.29 -13.18
N GLY A 35 -15.85 4.72 -14.09
CA GLY A 35 -15.26 5.42 -15.24
C GLY A 35 -13.97 6.20 -14.95
N MET A 36 -13.42 6.11 -13.73
CA MET A 36 -12.15 6.75 -13.38
C MET A 36 -11.22 5.82 -12.59
N GLU A 37 -9.93 6.11 -12.61
CA GLU A 37 -8.96 5.45 -11.75
C GLU A 37 -9.23 5.85 -10.28
N LEU A 38 -9.46 4.86 -9.43
CA LEU A 38 -9.55 5.02 -7.99
C LEU A 38 -8.13 4.98 -7.41
N VAL A 39 -7.78 6.06 -6.71
CA VAL A 39 -6.44 6.23 -6.14
C VAL A 39 -6.49 6.24 -4.62
N GLN A 40 -5.32 6.14 -3.99
CA GLN A 40 -5.21 6.20 -2.54
C GLN A 40 -5.78 7.50 -1.96
N GLY A 41 -6.44 7.40 -0.82
CA GLY A 41 -7.02 8.53 -0.11
C GLY A 41 -8.31 9.08 -0.75
N GLN A 42 -8.66 8.65 -1.96
CA GLN A 42 -9.95 8.98 -2.55
C GLN A 42 -11.06 8.27 -1.76
N ILE A 43 -12.00 9.05 -1.24
CA ILE A 43 -13.18 8.55 -0.51
C ILE A 43 -14.45 8.57 -1.38
N GLY A 44 -14.41 9.25 -2.52
CA GLY A 44 -15.58 9.40 -3.37
C GLY A 44 -15.30 9.97 -4.75
N LYS A 45 -16.36 10.03 -5.55
CA LYS A 45 -16.43 10.71 -6.83
C LYS A 45 -17.54 11.74 -6.77
N LEU A 46 -17.24 12.92 -7.27
CA LEU A 46 -18.17 14.00 -7.49
C LEU A 46 -18.47 14.09 -8.98
N THR A 47 -19.74 14.17 -9.34
CA THR A 47 -20.19 14.56 -10.69
C THR A 47 -20.94 15.88 -10.56
N ILE A 48 -20.57 16.86 -11.37
CA ILE A 48 -21.24 18.16 -11.42
C ILE A 48 -22.49 18.02 -12.30
N VAL A 49 -23.66 18.18 -11.71
CA VAL A 49 -24.97 18.11 -12.40
C VAL A 49 -25.33 19.47 -12.99
N LYS A 50 -25.00 20.55 -12.28
CA LYS A 50 -25.16 21.94 -12.74
C LYS A 50 -23.92 22.73 -12.38
N ASP A 51 -23.64 23.79 -13.13
CA ASP A 51 -22.52 24.69 -12.84
C ASP A 51 -22.43 25.01 -11.34
N THR A 52 -21.28 24.71 -10.75
CA THR A 52 -21.05 24.72 -9.30
C THR A 52 -19.77 25.46 -9.00
N GLU A 53 -19.81 26.35 -8.03
CA GLU A 53 -18.65 27.14 -7.66
C GLU A 53 -17.66 26.32 -6.84
N LEU A 54 -16.37 26.49 -7.15
CA LEU A 54 -15.24 25.94 -6.42
C LEU A 54 -14.65 27.03 -5.54
N TYR A 55 -14.37 26.68 -4.29
CA TYR A 55 -13.86 27.60 -3.29
C TYR A 55 -12.61 27.07 -2.58
N LYS A 56 -11.80 27.97 -2.04
CA LYS A 56 -10.88 27.68 -0.93
C LYS A 56 -11.45 28.22 0.37
N LEU A 57 -11.02 27.66 1.50
CA LEU A 57 -11.36 28.18 2.83
C LEU A 57 -10.20 29.01 3.37
N GLN A 58 -10.52 30.21 3.86
CA GLN A 58 -9.63 31.04 4.67
C GLN A 58 -10.32 31.26 6.02
N GLY A 59 -9.98 30.43 7.00
CA GLY A 59 -10.79 30.29 8.22
C GLY A 59 -12.20 29.78 7.88
N GLU A 60 -13.23 30.52 8.28
CA GLU A 60 -14.63 30.21 7.97
C GLU A 60 -15.10 30.79 6.62
N LYS A 61 -14.31 31.68 6.02
CA LYS A 61 -14.70 32.37 4.78
C LYS A 61 -14.42 31.51 3.55
N LYS A 62 -15.42 31.41 2.67
CA LYS A 62 -15.28 30.85 1.32
C LYS A 62 -14.69 31.90 0.38
N VAL A 63 -13.60 31.55 -0.31
CA VAL A 63 -12.97 32.38 -1.33
C VAL A 63 -13.18 31.71 -2.68
N TYR A 64 -13.91 32.37 -3.58
CA TYR A 64 -14.20 31.86 -4.92
C TYR A 64 -12.90 31.63 -5.69
N VAL A 65 -12.85 30.51 -6.42
CA VAL A 65 -11.73 30.15 -7.29
C VAL A 65 -12.18 30.16 -8.73
N LYS A 66 -13.21 29.36 -9.05
CA LYS A 66 -13.77 29.23 -10.40
C LYS A 66 -15.11 28.50 -10.37
N THR A 67 -15.79 28.46 -11.50
CA THR A 67 -16.98 27.62 -11.70
C THR A 67 -16.58 26.29 -12.35
N LEU A 68 -17.01 25.18 -11.75
CA LEU A 68 -16.95 23.84 -12.34
C LEU A 68 -18.17 23.64 -13.23
N LYS A 69 -17.93 23.22 -14.47
CA LYS A 69 -19.00 23.02 -15.46
C LYS A 69 -19.74 21.71 -15.24
N ALA A 70 -21.03 21.73 -15.57
CA ALA A 70 -21.87 20.52 -15.64
C ALA A 70 -21.20 19.41 -16.48
N GLY A 71 -21.34 18.16 -16.04
CA GLY A 71 -20.68 16.99 -16.61
C GLY A 71 -19.27 16.72 -16.06
N GLY A 72 -18.63 17.69 -15.39
CA GLY A 72 -17.30 17.49 -14.80
C GLY A 72 -17.29 16.42 -13.71
N THR A 73 -16.23 15.61 -13.66
CA THR A 73 -16.02 14.60 -12.60
C THR A 73 -14.75 14.86 -11.82
N TYR A 74 -14.81 14.68 -10.50
CA TYR A 74 -13.73 15.00 -9.58
C TYR A 74 -13.61 13.96 -8.47
N ARG A 75 -12.40 13.74 -7.97
CA ARG A 75 -12.18 12.91 -6.78
C ARG A 75 -12.54 13.69 -5.53
N ILE A 76 -13.13 13.02 -4.54
CA ILE A 76 -13.36 13.57 -3.20
C ILE A 76 -12.42 12.88 -2.23
N TYR A 77 -11.81 13.67 -1.35
CA TYR A 77 -10.82 13.21 -0.37
C TYR A 77 -11.23 13.50 1.07
N THR A 78 -12.11 14.47 1.31
CA THR A 78 -12.56 14.81 2.67
C THR A 78 -13.98 15.34 2.67
N PHE A 79 -14.62 15.25 3.83
CA PHE A 79 -15.88 15.94 4.14
C PHE A 79 -15.62 17.10 5.10
N LYS A 80 -16.43 18.15 4.96
CA LYS A 80 -16.68 19.15 6.00
C LYS A 80 -18.20 19.33 6.13
N PRO A 81 -18.72 19.90 7.22
CA PRO A 81 -20.14 20.20 7.33
C PRO A 81 -20.64 20.96 6.09
N GLY A 82 -21.58 20.37 5.35
CA GLY A 82 -22.13 20.93 4.12
C GLY A 82 -21.21 20.98 2.90
N MET A 83 -19.98 20.46 2.94
CA MET A 83 -18.99 20.62 1.86
C MET A 83 -18.24 19.33 1.51
N LEU A 84 -17.86 19.22 0.24
CA LEU A 84 -17.04 18.13 -0.30
C LEU A 84 -15.66 18.66 -0.71
N GLY A 85 -14.59 18.04 -0.22
CA GLY A 85 -13.22 18.46 -0.49
C GLY A 85 -12.59 17.71 -1.65
N LEU A 86 -12.09 18.44 -2.65
CA LEU A 86 -11.49 17.92 -3.88
C LEU A 86 -9.96 17.73 -3.80
N GLY A 87 -9.37 17.96 -2.61
CA GLY A 87 -7.92 17.99 -2.39
C GLY A 87 -7.35 19.40 -2.52
N GLY A 88 -6.11 19.63 -2.07
CA GLY A 88 -5.42 20.92 -2.19
C GLY A 88 -6.12 22.13 -1.53
N GLY A 89 -7.02 21.87 -0.56
CA GLY A 89 -7.82 22.90 0.10
C GLY A 89 -9.02 23.41 -0.70
N TYR A 90 -9.40 22.73 -1.80
CA TYR A 90 -10.56 23.08 -2.62
C TYR A 90 -11.84 22.37 -2.17
N TYR A 91 -12.95 23.10 -2.19
CA TYR A 91 -14.25 22.63 -1.74
C TYR A 91 -15.38 23.07 -2.67
N VAL A 92 -16.42 22.24 -2.72
CA VAL A 92 -17.74 22.60 -3.25
C VAL A 92 -18.79 22.40 -2.17
N ASP A 93 -19.89 23.12 -2.26
CA ASP A 93 -21.06 22.85 -1.42
C ASP A 93 -21.73 21.54 -1.80
N ARG A 94 -22.18 20.79 -0.78
CA ARG A 94 -22.89 19.53 -0.94
C ARG A 94 -24.37 19.80 -1.21
N ASP A 95 -24.66 20.35 -2.38
CA ASP A 95 -26.01 20.61 -2.88
C ASP A 95 -26.45 19.49 -3.84
N ALA A 96 -27.39 18.66 -3.39
CA ALA A 96 -27.90 17.52 -4.17
C ALA A 96 -28.54 17.92 -5.52
N ARG A 97 -28.92 19.20 -5.72
CA ARG A 97 -29.46 19.70 -6.99
C ARG A 97 -28.37 20.08 -8.00
N ARG A 98 -27.14 20.32 -7.53
CA ARG A 98 -26.00 20.78 -8.33
C ARG A 98 -24.91 19.74 -8.47
N VAL A 99 -24.77 18.85 -7.49
CA VAL A 99 -23.73 17.82 -7.48
C VAL A 99 -24.26 16.45 -7.07
N LYS A 100 -23.68 15.41 -7.66
CA LYS A 100 -23.91 14.01 -7.29
C LYS A 100 -22.62 13.45 -6.69
N TYR A 101 -22.71 12.97 -5.46
CA TYR A 101 -21.62 12.32 -4.75
C TYR A 101 -21.84 10.81 -4.70
N GLU A 102 -20.80 10.04 -4.98
CA GLU A 102 -20.78 8.58 -4.94
C GLU A 102 -19.60 8.10 -4.09
N THR A 103 -19.78 7.04 -3.31
CA THR A 103 -18.73 6.42 -2.48
C THR A 103 -18.35 5.06 -3.10
N PRO A 104 -17.05 4.72 -3.24
CA PRO A 104 -16.65 3.38 -3.62
C PRO A 104 -17.03 2.37 -2.54
N SER A 105 -17.28 1.12 -2.92
CA SER A 105 -17.47 0.07 -1.92
C SER A 105 -16.20 -0.17 -1.12
N LYS A 106 -16.34 -0.70 0.11
CA LYS A 106 -15.18 -1.11 0.93
C LYS A 106 -14.27 -2.09 0.19
N ALA A 107 -14.85 -3.05 -0.54
CA ALA A 107 -14.10 -3.99 -1.37
C ALA A 107 -13.24 -3.28 -2.42
N LYS A 108 -13.77 -2.23 -3.07
CA LYS A 108 -13.04 -1.47 -4.08
C LYS A 108 -11.90 -0.63 -3.47
N LEU A 109 -12.11 -0.04 -2.30
CA LEU A 109 -11.05 0.64 -1.54
C LEU A 109 -9.96 -0.33 -1.09
N ASN A 110 -10.34 -1.53 -0.63
CA ASN A 110 -9.38 -2.57 -0.24
C ASN A 110 -8.57 -3.07 -1.44
N GLN A 111 -9.18 -3.16 -2.63
CA GLN A 111 -8.46 -3.49 -3.85
C GLN A 111 -7.30 -2.51 -4.10
N VAL A 112 -7.53 -1.19 -3.95
CA VAL A 112 -6.45 -0.19 -4.10
C VAL A 112 -5.32 -0.44 -3.11
N LYS A 113 -5.66 -0.69 -1.84
CA LYS A 113 -4.67 -0.96 -0.79
C LYS A 113 -3.85 -2.23 -1.06
N ILE A 114 -4.48 -3.26 -1.62
CA ILE A 114 -3.80 -4.50 -2.02
C ILE A 114 -2.83 -4.22 -3.19
N GLU A 115 -3.26 -3.48 -4.21
CA GLU A 115 -2.38 -3.10 -5.33
C GLU A 115 -1.19 -2.24 -4.87
N GLN A 116 -1.35 -1.45 -3.80
CA GLN A 116 -0.25 -0.73 -3.18
C GLN A 116 0.73 -1.62 -2.43
N LEU A 117 0.23 -2.62 -1.72
CA LEU A 117 1.06 -3.60 -1.02
C LEU A 117 1.88 -4.44 -2.00
N PHE A 118 1.31 -4.80 -3.15
CA PHE A 118 1.99 -5.66 -4.12
C PHE A 118 2.74 -4.90 -5.22
N ARG A 119 2.42 -3.63 -5.44
CA ARG A 119 3.04 -2.76 -6.46
C ARG A 119 3.04 -3.34 -7.88
N GLY A 120 2.14 -4.27 -8.16
CA GLY A 120 2.09 -5.01 -9.42
C GLY A 120 3.26 -5.98 -9.65
N VAL A 121 4.20 -6.12 -8.71
CA VAL A 121 5.27 -7.11 -8.83
C VAL A 121 4.74 -8.51 -8.53
N LYS A 122 5.38 -9.52 -9.13
CA LYS A 122 5.10 -10.93 -8.87
C LYS A 122 6.41 -11.67 -8.62
N LEU A 123 6.38 -12.65 -7.73
CA LEU A 123 7.51 -13.54 -7.53
C LEU A 123 7.90 -14.22 -8.85
N GLY A 124 9.19 -14.47 -9.04
CA GLY A 124 9.75 -14.97 -10.30
C GLY A 124 9.98 -13.91 -11.38
N MET A 125 9.57 -12.65 -11.19
CA MET A 125 9.94 -11.57 -12.11
C MET A 125 11.47 -11.38 -12.15
N SER A 126 12.00 -11.09 -13.33
CA SER A 126 13.40 -10.67 -13.49
C SER A 126 13.64 -9.27 -12.90
N THR A 127 14.89 -8.96 -12.60
CA THR A 127 15.32 -7.61 -12.17
C THR A 127 14.88 -6.51 -13.14
N SER A 128 14.91 -6.77 -14.46
CA SER A 128 14.46 -5.84 -15.51
C SER A 128 12.95 -5.60 -15.44
N GLN A 129 12.14 -6.63 -15.21
CA GLN A 129 10.69 -6.49 -15.06
C GLN A 129 10.34 -5.69 -13.80
N VAL A 130 10.97 -5.98 -12.66
CA VAL A 130 10.76 -5.22 -11.41
C VAL A 130 11.17 -3.75 -11.59
N LYS A 131 12.32 -3.49 -12.22
CA LYS A 131 12.81 -2.12 -12.46
C LYS A 131 11.87 -1.27 -13.32
N LYS A 132 11.10 -1.87 -14.23
CA LYS A 132 10.10 -1.16 -15.06
C LYS A 132 8.87 -0.74 -14.25
N LEU A 133 8.48 -1.53 -13.25
CA LEU A 133 7.30 -1.27 -12.40
C LEU A 133 7.64 -0.35 -11.21
N GLU A 134 8.87 -0.42 -10.74
CA GLU A 134 9.31 0.28 -9.55
C GLU A 134 9.58 1.77 -9.82
N THR A 135 8.83 2.64 -9.13
CA THR A 135 8.82 4.10 -9.31
C THR A 135 9.26 4.87 -8.07
N ALA A 136 9.52 4.19 -6.96
CA ALA A 136 9.99 4.75 -5.70
C ALA A 136 11.47 5.10 -5.77
N LYS A 137 11.92 5.88 -4.79
CA LYS A 137 13.29 6.37 -4.73
C LYS A 137 14.23 5.23 -4.35
N PHE A 138 15.05 4.77 -5.29
CA PHE A 138 16.13 3.83 -5.01
C PHE A 138 17.10 4.42 -3.99
N LEU A 139 17.50 3.61 -3.00
CA LEU A 139 18.45 4.00 -1.97
C LEU A 139 19.76 3.25 -2.11
N GLN A 140 19.70 1.93 -2.13
CA GLN A 140 20.89 1.09 -2.12
C GLN A 140 20.61 -0.33 -2.63
N ARG A 141 21.71 -1.02 -2.94
CA ARG A 141 21.74 -2.43 -3.32
C ARG A 141 22.77 -3.14 -2.44
N GLU A 142 22.41 -4.29 -1.90
CA GLU A 142 23.27 -5.14 -1.10
C GLU A 142 23.30 -6.54 -1.72
N LYS A 143 24.46 -7.19 -1.71
CA LYS A 143 24.58 -8.61 -2.07
C LYS A 143 25.11 -9.37 -0.87
N ALA A 144 24.34 -10.32 -0.37
CA ALA A 144 24.72 -11.16 0.76
C ALA A 144 24.04 -12.53 0.63
N ASP A 145 24.74 -13.59 1.03
CA ASP A 145 24.18 -14.95 1.16
C ASP A 145 23.47 -15.48 -0.11
N GLY A 146 23.97 -15.10 -1.30
CA GLY A 146 23.39 -15.51 -2.59
C GLY A 146 22.18 -14.67 -3.04
N THR A 147 21.74 -13.72 -2.22
CA THR A 147 20.63 -12.80 -2.51
C THR A 147 21.15 -11.44 -2.95
N ASP A 148 20.57 -10.91 -4.03
CA ASP A 148 20.73 -9.52 -4.45
C ASP A 148 19.53 -8.70 -3.96
N THR A 149 19.77 -7.81 -3.00
CA THR A 149 18.72 -7.05 -2.31
C THR A 149 18.70 -5.61 -2.79
N TRP A 150 17.57 -5.11 -3.26
CA TRP A 150 17.37 -3.72 -3.67
C TRP A 150 16.45 -3.00 -2.69
N VAL A 151 16.85 -1.81 -2.26
CA VAL A 151 16.15 -1.04 -1.22
C VAL A 151 15.70 0.31 -1.77
N TYR A 152 14.44 0.64 -1.53
CA TYR A 152 13.77 1.86 -1.97
C TYR A 152 13.08 2.57 -0.81
N SER A 153 13.02 3.90 -0.84
CA SER A 153 12.19 4.68 0.09
C SER A 153 10.80 4.88 -0.49
N THR A 154 9.76 4.54 0.27
CA THR A 154 8.36 4.69 -0.13
C THR A 154 7.45 4.97 1.07
N SER A 155 6.13 4.97 0.85
CA SER A 155 5.16 4.94 1.92
C SER A 155 4.17 3.79 1.75
N LEU A 156 3.74 3.21 2.87
CA LEU A 156 2.70 2.19 2.91
C LEU A 156 1.82 2.40 4.14
N PHE A 157 0.50 2.36 3.94
CA PHE A 157 -0.51 2.54 5.00
C PHE A 157 -0.31 3.79 5.88
N GLY A 158 0.24 4.86 5.30
CA GLY A 158 0.47 6.14 5.99
C GLY A 158 1.84 6.27 6.66
N TYR A 159 2.70 5.25 6.59
CA TYR A 159 4.05 5.29 7.16
C TYR A 159 5.10 5.48 6.07
N SER A 160 6.12 6.28 6.36
CA SER A 160 7.39 6.24 5.62
C SER A 160 8.08 4.91 5.92
N THR A 161 8.48 4.19 4.88
CA THR A 161 9.01 2.82 5.01
C THR A 161 10.06 2.56 3.93
N LEU A 162 10.89 1.54 4.17
CA LEU A 162 11.77 0.99 3.14
C LEU A 162 11.12 -0.21 2.48
N LEU A 163 10.98 -0.15 1.16
CA LEU A 163 10.61 -1.28 0.32
C LEU A 163 11.86 -2.06 -0.08
N VAL A 164 11.81 -3.37 0.10
CA VAL A 164 12.91 -4.29 -0.12
C VAL A 164 12.49 -5.34 -1.13
N TYR A 165 13.31 -5.55 -2.16
CA TYR A 165 13.19 -6.64 -3.12
C TYR A 165 14.40 -7.55 -2.99
N GLY A 166 14.17 -8.85 -2.79
CA GLY A 166 15.22 -9.87 -2.75
C GLY A 166 15.19 -10.73 -4.01
N PHE A 167 16.32 -10.78 -4.72
CA PHE A 167 16.48 -11.59 -5.93
C PHE A 167 17.43 -12.75 -5.67
N GLU A 168 16.99 -13.96 -6.03
CA GLU A 168 17.79 -15.17 -6.03
C GLU A 168 17.80 -15.74 -7.46
N ASN A 169 18.96 -16.13 -7.96
CA ASN A 169 19.11 -16.59 -9.35
C ASN A 169 18.48 -15.61 -10.38
N GLU A 170 18.64 -14.30 -10.14
CA GLU A 170 18.09 -13.20 -10.94
C GLU A 170 16.55 -13.11 -10.99
N LYS A 171 15.86 -13.85 -10.12
CA LYS A 171 14.40 -13.90 -10.02
C LYS A 171 13.96 -13.34 -8.67
N LEU A 172 12.88 -12.58 -8.67
CA LEU A 172 12.30 -12.03 -7.44
C LEU A 172 11.82 -13.17 -6.54
N ALA A 173 12.50 -13.40 -5.42
CA ALA A 173 12.22 -14.47 -4.47
C ALA A 173 11.28 -13.99 -3.35
N PHE A 174 11.48 -12.76 -2.88
CA PHE A 174 10.65 -12.13 -1.87
C PHE A 174 10.66 -10.61 -2.02
N TYR A 175 9.70 -9.96 -1.39
CA TYR A 175 9.72 -8.52 -1.20
C TYR A 175 8.95 -8.10 0.05
N GLY A 176 9.08 -6.86 0.46
CA GLY A 176 8.29 -6.34 1.57
C GLY A 176 8.74 -4.99 2.06
N TYR A 177 8.29 -4.63 3.26
CA TYR A 177 8.36 -3.28 3.79
C TYR A 177 8.92 -3.32 5.21
N SER A 178 9.97 -2.56 5.48
CA SER A 178 10.48 -2.35 6.84
C SER A 178 10.06 -0.97 7.35
N PHE A 179 9.38 -0.95 8.50
CA PHE A 179 8.76 0.25 9.07
C PHE A 179 9.66 0.96 10.09
N ASP A 180 10.77 0.34 10.47
CA ASP A 180 11.72 0.84 11.46
C ASP A 180 13.11 1.13 10.85
N ALA A 181 13.42 0.59 9.67
CA ALA A 181 14.72 0.79 9.05
C ALA A 181 15.00 2.27 8.74
N GLY A 182 16.14 2.76 9.24
CA GLY A 182 16.55 4.16 9.10
C GLY A 182 15.84 5.14 10.03
N GLN A 183 15.02 4.66 10.97
CA GLN A 183 14.26 5.50 11.90
C GLN A 183 14.64 5.18 13.36
N LYS A 184 14.73 6.21 14.20
CA LYS A 184 14.89 6.06 15.66
C LYS A 184 13.50 5.97 16.30
N LEU A 185 12.91 4.77 16.29
CA LEU A 185 11.59 4.51 16.90
C LEU A 185 11.76 3.71 18.19
N GLY A 186 11.03 4.12 19.24
CA GLY A 186 10.95 3.38 20.49
C GLY A 186 10.02 2.17 20.40
N LYS A 187 10.13 1.25 21.38
CA LYS A 187 9.34 0.02 21.45
C LYS A 187 7.82 0.27 21.42
N ASP A 188 7.34 1.29 22.14
CA ASP A 188 5.92 1.63 22.20
C ASP A 188 5.41 2.13 20.84
N GLN A 189 6.21 2.93 20.14
CA GLN A 189 5.88 3.42 18.80
C GLN A 189 5.81 2.25 17.81
N LEU A 190 6.79 1.34 17.83
CA LEU A 190 6.80 0.15 16.97
C LEU A 190 5.61 -0.77 17.27
N THR A 191 5.25 -0.94 18.54
CA THR A 191 4.07 -1.71 18.94
C THR A 191 2.78 -1.09 18.42
N ALA A 192 2.66 0.25 18.48
CA ALA A 192 1.52 0.95 17.91
C ALA A 192 1.42 0.78 16.39
N ILE A 193 2.56 0.85 15.68
CA ILE A 193 2.61 0.63 14.23
C ILE A 193 2.22 -0.83 13.92
N TYR A 194 2.80 -1.82 14.63
CA TYR A 194 2.44 -3.23 14.48
C TYR A 194 0.93 -3.45 14.63
N ASN A 195 0.31 -2.90 15.68
CA ASN A 195 -1.12 -3.06 15.92
C ASN A 195 -1.96 -2.44 14.80
N HIS A 196 -1.56 -1.26 14.29
CA HIS A 196 -2.23 -0.66 13.15
C HIS A 196 -2.07 -1.49 11.86
N LEU A 197 -0.87 -1.99 11.59
CA LEU A 197 -0.60 -2.86 10.43
C LEU A 197 -1.40 -4.16 10.51
N LYS A 198 -1.50 -4.79 11.68
CA LYS A 198 -2.36 -5.95 11.93
C LYS A 198 -3.80 -5.66 11.51
N GLN A 199 -4.37 -4.53 11.94
CA GLN A 199 -5.74 -4.16 11.57
C GLN A 199 -5.89 -3.90 10.07
N GLN A 200 -4.90 -3.28 9.42
CA GLN A 200 -4.91 -3.12 7.97
C GLN A 200 -4.90 -4.48 7.27
N LEU A 201 -4.00 -5.40 7.64
CA LEU A 201 -3.90 -6.72 7.02
C LEU A 201 -5.16 -7.56 7.24
N ILE A 202 -5.75 -7.56 8.44
CA ILE A 202 -7.05 -8.21 8.71
C ILE A 202 -8.16 -7.62 7.82
N THR A 203 -8.15 -6.30 7.62
CA THR A 203 -9.12 -5.64 6.73
C THR A 203 -8.95 -6.07 5.27
N LEU A 204 -7.72 -6.35 4.83
CA LEU A 204 -7.42 -6.70 3.44
C LEU A 204 -7.59 -8.19 3.14
N PHE A 205 -7.19 -9.05 4.08
CA PHE A 205 -7.08 -10.49 3.87
C PHE A 205 -8.06 -11.32 4.72
N GLY A 206 -8.79 -10.66 5.63
CA GLY A 206 -9.72 -11.31 6.53
C GLY A 206 -9.08 -11.69 7.87
N ASN A 207 -9.90 -12.19 8.78
CA ASN A 207 -9.49 -12.59 10.13
C ASN A 207 -9.01 -14.05 10.21
N GLN A 208 -8.68 -14.65 9.07
CA GLN A 208 -8.12 -16.00 8.98
C GLN A 208 -6.63 -15.84 8.67
N TYR A 209 -5.79 -16.09 9.66
CA TYR A 209 -4.34 -15.98 9.58
C TYR A 209 -3.72 -16.95 10.58
N GLU A 210 -2.51 -17.39 10.29
CA GLU A 210 -1.68 -18.13 11.25
C GLU A 210 -0.99 -17.14 12.18
N GLN A 211 -0.78 -17.53 13.44
CA GLN A 211 -0.01 -16.73 14.38
C GLN A 211 0.97 -17.59 15.16
N SER A 212 2.18 -17.08 15.38
CA SER A 212 3.14 -17.67 16.31
C SER A 212 2.75 -17.37 17.75
N ASP A 213 3.47 -17.99 18.70
CA ASP A 213 3.49 -17.49 20.07
C ASP A 213 4.19 -16.13 20.15
N SER A 214 3.90 -15.39 21.22
CA SER A 214 4.66 -14.19 21.58
C SER A 214 5.94 -14.62 22.29
N ASP A 215 7.09 -14.08 21.88
CA ASP A 215 8.39 -14.42 22.46
C ASP A 215 9.21 -13.15 22.71
N GLN A 216 10.06 -13.18 23.74
CA GLN A 216 11.00 -12.10 24.12
C GLN A 216 10.35 -10.71 24.27
N GLY A 217 9.07 -10.67 24.64
CA GLY A 217 8.32 -9.43 24.81
C GLY A 217 7.96 -8.72 23.50
N TYR A 218 7.91 -9.46 22.38
CA TYR A 218 7.41 -9.04 21.08
C TYR A 218 6.01 -9.62 20.81
N PRO A 219 5.18 -8.94 20.01
CA PRO A 219 3.88 -9.47 19.60
C PRO A 219 4.05 -10.68 18.67
N PRO A 220 3.01 -11.52 18.52
CA PRO A 220 3.11 -12.72 17.69
C PRO A 220 3.32 -12.36 16.22
N ARG A 221 4.09 -13.16 15.49
CA ARG A 221 4.14 -13.07 14.03
C ARG A 221 2.80 -13.51 13.46
N LEU A 222 2.30 -12.80 12.44
CA LEU A 222 1.07 -13.17 11.72
C LEU A 222 1.40 -13.57 10.29
N ALA A 223 0.71 -14.56 9.72
CA ALA A 223 0.82 -14.94 8.32
C ALA A 223 -0.57 -15.08 7.66
N PHE A 224 -0.77 -14.33 6.58
CA PHE A 224 -2.00 -14.34 5.79
C PHE A 224 -1.72 -15.02 4.46
N HIS A 225 -2.65 -15.88 4.03
CA HIS A 225 -2.52 -16.66 2.80
C HIS A 225 -3.39 -16.07 1.70
N LYS A 226 -2.80 -15.78 0.54
CA LYS A 226 -3.54 -15.25 -0.59
C LYS A 226 -2.90 -15.62 -1.92
N ASN A 227 -3.62 -16.41 -2.72
CA ASN A 227 -3.25 -16.73 -4.11
C ASN A 227 -1.83 -17.34 -4.24
N GLY A 228 -1.45 -18.29 -3.38
CA GLY A 228 -0.11 -18.89 -3.42
C GLY A 228 0.98 -18.02 -2.79
N LEU A 229 0.61 -16.97 -2.06
CA LEU A 229 1.53 -16.06 -1.38
C LEU A 229 1.26 -16.07 0.13
N VAL A 230 2.34 -15.96 0.89
CA VAL A 230 2.31 -15.69 2.32
C VAL A 230 2.65 -14.22 2.54
N ILE A 231 1.74 -13.49 3.20
CA ILE A 231 1.94 -12.11 3.64
C ILE A 231 2.15 -12.14 5.14
N ALA A 232 3.38 -11.91 5.62
CA ALA A 232 3.70 -12.02 7.04
C ALA A 232 4.00 -10.67 7.69
N LEU A 233 3.40 -10.41 8.86
CA LEU A 233 3.71 -9.28 9.74
C LEU A 233 4.59 -9.79 10.89
N SER A 234 5.82 -9.29 10.98
CA SER A 234 6.77 -9.63 12.04
C SER A 234 7.23 -8.39 12.78
N TYR A 235 7.34 -8.50 14.10
CA TYR A 235 8.06 -7.54 14.94
C TYR A 235 8.94 -8.31 15.92
N ASP A 236 10.26 -8.17 15.80
CA ASP A 236 11.24 -8.86 16.64
C ASP A 236 12.47 -7.96 16.89
N ALA A 237 13.57 -8.56 17.34
CA ALA A 237 14.85 -7.87 17.55
C ALA A 237 15.44 -7.28 16.26
N ASP A 238 15.11 -7.89 15.12
CA ASP A 238 15.53 -7.43 13.81
C ASP A 238 14.64 -6.31 13.29
N GLY A 239 13.42 -6.11 13.80
CA GLY A 239 12.60 -4.92 13.56
C GLY A 239 11.17 -5.22 13.16
N LEU A 240 10.48 -4.24 12.57
CA LEU A 240 9.07 -4.35 12.18
C LEU A 240 8.94 -4.40 10.65
N ALA A 241 8.40 -5.50 10.14
CA ALA A 241 8.26 -5.70 8.71
C ALA A 241 6.94 -6.35 8.29
N VAL A 242 6.53 -6.04 7.05
CA VAL A 242 5.55 -6.83 6.29
C VAL A 242 6.27 -7.46 5.12
N THR A 243 6.25 -8.78 5.00
CA THR A 243 6.94 -9.54 3.96
C THR A 243 5.94 -10.27 3.07
N VAL A 244 6.33 -10.51 1.81
CA VAL A 244 5.59 -11.28 0.83
C VAL A 244 6.51 -12.33 0.23
N THR A 245 6.15 -13.59 0.41
CA THR A 245 6.87 -14.78 -0.08
C THR A 245 5.91 -15.75 -0.77
N GLY A 246 6.44 -16.76 -1.45
CA GLY A 246 5.62 -17.85 -2.00
C GLY A 246 5.14 -18.80 -0.90
N GLU A 247 4.00 -19.44 -1.11
CA GLU A 247 3.64 -20.66 -0.38
C GLU A 247 4.56 -21.81 -0.82
N GLN A 248 4.83 -22.73 0.11
CA GLN A 248 5.60 -23.95 -0.14
C GLN A 248 4.70 -25.09 -0.62
#